data_AF-A0A8T6USJ8-F1
#
_entry.id   AF-A0A8T6USJ8-F1
#
_cell.length_a   1.000
_cell.length_b   1.000
_cell.length_c   1.000
_cell.angle_alpha   90.00
_cell.angle_beta   90.00
_cell.angle_gamma   90.00
#
_symmetry.space_group_name_H-M   'P 1'
#
loop_
_entity.id
_entity.type
_entity.pdbx_description
1 polymer ?
#
loop_
_entity_poly.entity_id
_entity_poly.type
_entity_poly.pdbx_seq_one_letter_code
_entity_poly.pdbx_strand_id
1 'polypeptide(L)'
;MYEKAKILLGEGSVKEYIFENKKNSVFLVVGRHSQYVISVCVINDRLHFFCSCPDFFFHTLLKSAEKRRPFCQHILAVVLKEKNRLERGETKKSALLEEEEYWLELLSDLIT
;
A
#
# COMPACT_ATOMS: atom_id res chain seq x y z
N MET A 1 -9.75 3.70 10.63
CA MET A 1 -8.73 3.83 9.55
C MET A 1 -9.19 3.11 8.28
N TYR A 2 -9.69 1.88 8.40
CA TYR A 2 -10.29 1.10 7.34
C TYR A 2 -11.38 1.83 6.52
N GLU A 3 -12.40 2.43 7.17
CA GLU A 3 -13.46 3.15 6.43
C GLU A 3 -12.94 4.32 5.60
N LYS A 4 -11.91 5.04 6.08
CA LYS A 4 -11.28 6.11 5.31
C LYS A 4 -10.53 5.57 4.09
N ALA A 5 -9.90 4.41 4.21
CA ALA A 5 -9.25 3.74 3.10
C ALA A 5 -10.27 3.29 2.03
N LYS A 6 -11.44 2.79 2.45
CA LYS A 6 -12.55 2.45 1.54
C LYS A 6 -13.08 3.65 0.77
N ILE A 7 -13.24 4.79 1.44
CA ILE A 7 -13.66 6.04 0.78
C ILE A 7 -12.63 6.44 -0.29
N LEU A 8 -11.34 6.47 0.05
CA LEU A 8 -10.26 6.80 -0.90
C LEU A 8 -10.22 5.85 -2.11
N LEU A 9 -10.52 4.57 -1.88
CA LEU A 9 -10.61 3.59 -2.97
C LEU A 9 -11.84 3.84 -3.86
N GLY A 10 -13.01 4.09 -3.25
CA GLY A 10 -14.27 4.31 -3.95
C GLY A 10 -14.29 5.57 -4.83
N GLU A 11 -13.52 6.59 -4.46
CA GLU A 11 -13.38 7.84 -5.23
C GLU A 11 -12.49 7.69 -6.48
N GLY A 12 -11.89 6.52 -6.74
CA GLY A 12 -10.94 6.33 -7.83
C GLY A 12 -9.62 7.08 -7.62
N SER A 13 -9.34 7.48 -6.38
CA SER A 13 -8.22 8.36 -6.01
C SER A 13 -6.86 7.68 -6.00
N VAL A 14 -6.78 6.36 -6.27
CA VAL A 14 -5.54 5.57 -6.24
C VAL A 14 -5.07 5.27 -7.67
N LYS A 15 -4.16 6.11 -8.17
CA LYS A 15 -3.43 5.87 -9.42
C LYS A 15 -2.16 5.09 -9.16
N GLU A 16 -1.77 4.27 -10.11
CA GLU A 16 -0.61 3.39 -9.97
C GLU A 16 0.35 3.58 -11.13
N TYR A 17 1.64 3.58 -10.80
CA TYR A 17 2.74 3.74 -11.72
C TYR A 17 3.74 2.61 -11.47
N ILE A 18 3.85 1.70 -12.44
CA ILE A 18 4.79 0.59 -12.39
C ILE A 18 6.05 1.01 -13.15
N PHE A 19 7.19 0.99 -12.48
CA PHE A 19 8.48 1.24 -13.13
C PHE A 19 9.11 -0.10 -13.50
N GLU A 20 9.08 -0.45 -14.79
CA GLU A 20 9.73 -1.65 -15.32
C GLU A 20 11.25 -1.48 -15.31
N ASN A 21 11.87 -1.78 -14.17
CA ASN A 21 13.28 -2.14 -14.12
C ASN A 21 13.75 -2.74 -12.79
N LYS A 22 13.03 -2.58 -11.67
CA LYS A 22 13.49 -3.02 -10.34
C LYS A 22 12.26 -3.34 -9.49
N LYS A 23 12.43 -4.18 -8.47
CA LYS A 23 11.43 -4.71 -7.50
C LYS A 23 10.67 -3.63 -6.71
N ASN A 24 10.20 -2.56 -7.36
CA ASN A 24 9.62 -1.36 -6.79
C ASN A 24 8.37 -0.92 -7.60
N SER A 25 7.25 -0.72 -6.91
CA SER A 25 6.02 -0.15 -7.45
C SER A 25 5.74 1.16 -6.75
N VAL A 26 5.20 2.13 -7.49
CA VAL A 26 4.85 3.42 -6.91
C VAL A 26 3.37 3.70 -7.15
N PHE A 27 2.64 3.98 -6.09
CA PHE A 27 1.26 4.40 -6.15
C PHE A 27 1.17 5.89 -5.82
N LEU A 28 0.31 6.59 -6.54
CA LEU A 28 -0.08 7.96 -6.25
C LEU A 28 -1.50 7.95 -5.73
N VAL A 29 -1.66 8.27 -4.45
CA VAL A 29 -2.97 8.36 -3.80
C VAL A 29 -3.34 9.82 -3.62
N VAL A 30 -4.42 10.24 -4.27
CA VAL A 30 -5.01 11.57 -4.08
C VAL A 30 -5.79 11.55 -2.78
N GLY A 31 -5.24 12.14 -1.72
CA GLY A 31 -5.97 12.34 -0.48
C GLY A 31 -6.61 13.72 -0.40
N ARG A 32 -7.33 13.95 0.70
CA ARG A 32 -8.10 15.19 0.91
C ARG A 32 -7.25 16.47 0.84
N HIS A 33 -6.00 16.42 1.26
CA HIS A 33 -5.15 17.60 1.44
C HIS A 33 -3.98 17.68 0.44
N SER A 34 -3.60 16.56 -0.17
CA SER A 34 -2.48 16.47 -1.08
C SER A 34 -2.52 15.14 -1.84
N GLN A 35 -1.68 15.03 -2.86
CA GLN A 35 -1.28 13.76 -3.43
C GLN A 35 -0.18 13.15 -2.56
N TYR A 36 -0.26 11.85 -2.33
CA TYR A 36 0.67 11.09 -1.52
C TYR A 36 1.30 9.98 -2.36
N VAL A 37 2.61 9.87 -2.29
CA VAL A 37 3.39 8.84 -2.98
C VAL A 37 3.55 7.67 -2.02
N ILE A 38 3.25 6.48 -2.52
CA ILE A 38 3.47 5.23 -1.82
C ILE A 38 4.45 4.41 -2.64
N SER A 39 5.63 4.13 -2.10
CA SER A 39 6.55 3.17 -2.70
C SER A 39 6.38 1.82 -2.01
N VAL A 40 6.25 0.78 -2.82
CA VAL A 40 6.24 -0.61 -2.40
C VAL A 40 7.50 -1.25 -2.95
N CYS A 41 8.31 -1.87 -2.09
CA CYS A 41 9.55 -2.53 -2.48
C CYS A 41 9.70 -3.88 -1.79
N VAL A 42 10.34 -4.83 -2.46
CA VAL A 42 10.69 -6.12 -1.85
C VAL A 42 12.09 -6.03 -1.25
N ILE A 43 12.20 -6.23 0.06
CA ILE A 43 13.47 -6.28 0.81
C ILE A 43 13.48 -7.57 1.62
N ASN A 44 14.48 -8.43 1.40
CA ASN A 44 14.61 -9.75 2.02
C ASN A 44 13.33 -10.58 1.86
N ASP A 45 12.82 -10.66 0.63
CA ASP A 45 11.62 -11.44 0.29
C ASP A 45 10.40 -11.05 1.13
N ARG A 46 10.28 -9.77 1.48
CA ARG A 46 9.12 -9.20 2.16
C ARG A 46 8.73 -7.87 1.53
N LEU A 47 7.43 -7.58 1.47
CA LEU A 47 6.93 -6.30 0.99
C LEU A 47 7.10 -5.22 2.07
N HIS A 48 7.72 -4.11 1.70
CA HIS A 48 7.84 -2.91 2.53
C HIS A 48 7.11 -1.75 1.87
N PHE A 49 6.39 -0.99 2.69
CA PHE A 49 5.59 0.15 2.26
C PHE A 49 6.12 1.43 2.88
N PHE A 50 6.26 2.45 2.05
CA PHE A 50 6.58 3.80 2.51
C PHE A 50 5.57 4.76 1.91
N CYS A 51 4.98 5.62 2.76
CA CYS A 51 4.03 6.61 2.32
C CYS A 51 4.53 8.01 2.68
N SER A 52 4.40 8.96 1.76
CA SER A 52 4.82 10.35 1.98
C SER A 52 3.89 11.13 2.92
N CYS A 53 2.81 10.52 3.43
CA CYS A 53 1.84 11.24 4.28
C CYS A 53 2.38 11.47 5.71
N PRO A 54 1.97 12.58 6.37
CA PRO A 54 2.37 12.88 7.74
C PRO A 54 1.99 11.80 8.76
N ASP A 55 0.83 11.13 8.58
CA ASP A 55 0.37 10.06 9.46
C ASP A 55 1.37 8.88 9.47
N PHE A 56 1.87 8.48 8.31
CA PHE A 56 2.88 7.43 8.21
C PHE A 56 4.20 7.86 8.89
N PHE A 57 4.70 9.06 8.56
CA PHE A 57 5.92 9.59 9.16
C PHE A 57 5.84 9.61 10.70
N PHE A 58 4.75 10.15 11.23
CA PHE A 58 4.54 10.27 12.67
C PHE A 58 4.46 8.89 13.35
N HIS A 59 3.71 7.95 12.76
CA HIS A 59 3.49 6.63 13.36
C HIS A 59 4.66 5.65 13.20
N THR A 60 5.50 5.82 12.19
CA THR A 60 6.65 4.93 11.94
C THR A 60 7.93 5.44 12.61
N LEU A 61 8.19 6.75 12.57
CA LEU A 61 9.48 7.30 13.01
C LEU A 61 9.42 7.99 14.37
N LEU A 62 8.30 8.65 14.70
CA LEU A 62 8.23 9.52 15.88
C LEU A 62 7.59 8.86 17.12
N LYS A 63 6.92 7.71 16.97
CA LYS A 63 6.32 6.99 18.10
C LYS A 63 7.29 6.04 18.79
N SER A 64 7.06 5.83 20.10
CA SER A 64 7.70 4.76 20.87
C SER A 64 7.38 3.40 20.25
N ALA A 65 8.31 2.45 20.37
CA ALA A 65 8.24 1.15 19.71
C ALA A 65 6.88 0.43 19.91
N GLU A 66 6.32 0.49 21.13
CA GLU A 66 5.03 -0.12 21.50
C GLU A 66 3.82 0.49 20.78
N LYS A 67 3.92 1.72 20.27
CA LYS A 67 2.82 2.44 19.60
C LYS A 67 3.10 2.68 18.11
N ARG A 68 4.20 2.11 17.59
CA ARG A 68 4.53 2.22 16.17
C ARG A 68 3.52 1.44 15.36
N ARG A 69 3.12 2.03 14.23
CA ARG A 69 2.25 1.39 13.26
C ARG A 69 2.90 1.56 11.89
N PRO A 70 3.28 0.48 11.20
CA PRO A 70 4.02 0.56 9.94
C PRO A 70 3.13 0.87 8.74
N PHE A 71 1.91 1.39 8.97
CA PHE A 71 0.94 1.66 7.91
C PHE A 71 0.08 2.90 8.21
N CYS A 72 -0.48 3.46 7.15
CA CYS A 72 -1.44 4.55 7.17
C CYS A 72 -2.67 4.19 6.33
N GLN A 73 -3.70 5.03 6.36
CA GLN A 73 -4.91 4.82 5.56
C GLN A 73 -4.64 4.73 4.04
N HIS A 74 -3.59 5.39 3.53
CA HIS A 74 -3.26 5.37 2.10
C HIS A 74 -2.62 4.04 1.69
N ILE A 75 -1.76 3.46 2.55
CA ILE A 75 -1.20 2.11 2.34
C ILE A 75 -2.34 1.09 2.35
N LEU A 76 -3.26 1.20 3.31
CA LEU A 76 -4.43 0.34 3.37
C LEU A 76 -5.32 0.47 2.12
N ALA A 77 -5.46 1.66 1.55
CA ALA A 77 -6.22 1.85 0.31
C ALA A 77 -5.56 1.14 -0.89
N VAL A 78 -4.23 1.17 -0.99
CA VAL A 78 -3.48 0.42 -2.01
C VAL A 78 -3.64 -1.09 -1.81
N VAL A 79 -3.46 -1.55 -0.57
CA VAL A 79 -3.60 -2.97 -0.22
C VAL A 79 -5.02 -3.48 -0.54
N LEU A 80 -6.07 -2.72 -0.22
CA LEU A 80 -7.45 -3.05 -0.58
C LEU A 80 -7.69 -3.02 -2.09
N LYS A 81 -7.08 -2.07 -2.82
CA LYS A 81 -7.16 -2.03 -4.28
C LYS A 81 -6.60 -3.32 -4.88
N GLU A 82 -5.43 -3.75 -4.42
CA GLU A 82 -4.78 -4.96 -4.91
C GLU A 82 -5.55 -6.22 -4.51
N LYS A 83 -6.07 -6.30 -3.28
CA LYS A 83 -6.99 -7.38 -2.87
C LYS A 83 -8.19 -7.49 -3.81
N ASN A 84 -8.91 -6.38 -4.03
CA ASN A 84 -10.09 -6.36 -4.89
C ASN A 84 -9.74 -6.72 -6.35
N ARG A 85 -8.51 -6.44 -6.79
CA ARG A 85 -8.01 -6.82 -8.12
C ARG A 85 -7.80 -8.35 -8.20
N LEU A 86 -7.12 -8.92 -7.20
CA LEU A 86 -6.87 -10.36 -7.12
C LEU A 86 -8.19 -11.16 -7.03
N GLU A 87 -9.13 -10.72 -6.20
CA GLU A 87 -10.46 -11.34 -6.09
C GLU A 87 -11.26 -11.32 -7.40
N ARG A 88 -10.98 -10.35 -8.30
CA ARG A 88 -11.56 -10.26 -9.64
C ARG A 88 -10.82 -11.10 -10.70
N GLY A 89 -9.70 -11.74 -10.35
CA GLY A 89 -8.88 -12.51 -11.28
C GLY A 89 -8.12 -11.64 -12.30
N GLU A 90 -7.97 -10.34 -12.04
CA GLU A 90 -7.27 -9.42 -12.92
C GLU A 90 -5.76 -9.62 -12.81
N THR A 91 -5.15 -10.35 -13.74
CA THR A 91 -3.70 -10.58 -13.81
C THR A 91 -2.95 -9.35 -14.36
N LYS A 92 -1.76 -9.09 -13.83
CA LYS A 92 -0.88 -7.97 -14.25
C LYS A 92 0.46 -8.49 -14.74
N LYS A 93 0.99 -7.86 -15.78
CA LYS A 93 2.40 -8.01 -16.20
C LYS A 93 3.31 -7.06 -15.40
N SER A 94 3.43 -7.25 -14.09
CA SER A 94 4.38 -6.49 -13.29
C SER A 94 5.27 -7.45 -12.51
N ALA A 95 6.59 -7.27 -12.60
CA ALA A 95 7.60 -8.12 -11.97
C ALA A 95 7.50 -8.22 -10.43
N LEU A 96 6.75 -7.31 -9.78
CA LEU A 96 6.48 -7.34 -8.34
C LEU A 96 5.26 -8.19 -7.94
N LEU A 97 4.49 -8.65 -8.91
CA LEU A 97 3.19 -9.30 -8.73
C LEU A 97 3.19 -10.76 -9.20
N GLU A 98 4.35 -11.29 -9.59
CA GLU A 98 4.53 -12.74 -9.81
C GLU A 98 4.42 -13.51 -8.48
N GLU A 99 4.37 -12.83 -7.35
CA GLU A 99 4.28 -13.40 -6.01
C GLU A 99 2.97 -12.97 -5.31
N GLU A 100 1.82 -13.45 -5.81
CA GLU A 100 0.49 -13.23 -5.21
C GLU A 100 0.46 -13.59 -3.71
N GLU A 101 1.28 -14.55 -3.31
CA GLU A 101 1.41 -15.06 -1.95
C GLU A 101 1.82 -13.97 -0.94
N TYR A 102 2.72 -13.03 -1.31
CA TYR A 102 3.14 -11.96 -0.40
C TYR A 102 2.05 -10.92 -0.13
N TRP A 103 1.23 -10.63 -1.14
CA TRP A 103 0.12 -9.70 -0.96
C TRP A 103 -0.95 -10.29 -0.05
N LEU A 104 -1.20 -11.60 -0.17
CA LEU A 104 -2.15 -12.33 0.67
C LEU A 104 -1.66 -12.45 2.12
N GLU A 105 -0.36 -12.73 2.34
CA GLU A 105 0.25 -12.76 3.68
C GLU A 105 0.10 -11.39 4.37
N LEU A 106 0.48 -10.31 3.69
CA LEU A 106 0.35 -8.95 4.22
C LEU A 106 -1.10 -8.54 4.48
N LEU A 107 -2.03 -8.95 3.61
CA LEU A 107 -3.45 -8.71 3.81
C LEU A 107 -3.99 -9.39 5.08
N SER A 108 -3.42 -10.55 5.43
CA SER A 108 -3.78 -11.26 6.66
C SER A 108 -3.26 -10.52 7.92
N ASP A 109 -2.04 -9.99 7.86
CA ASP A 109 -1.41 -9.24 8.96
C ASP A 109 -2.04 -7.86 9.20
N LEU A 110 -2.59 -7.22 8.16
CA LEU A 110 -3.16 -5.87 8.26
C LEU A 110 -4.64 -5.82 8.65
N ILE A 111 -5.34 -6.97 8.58
CA ILE A 111 -6.79 -7.07 8.81
C ILE A 111 -7.12 -7.83 10.13
N THR A 112 -6.13 -8.44 10.78
CA THR A 112 -6.22 -9.00 12.14
C THR A 112 -5.89 -7.97 13.22
#